data_AF-A0A9D9SLE5-F1
#
_entry.id   AF-A0A9D9SLE5-F1
#
_cell.length_a   1.000
_cell.length_b   1.000
_cell.length_c   1.000
_cell.angle_alpha   90.00
_cell.angle_beta   90.00
_cell.angle_gamma   90.00
#
_symmetry.space_group_name_H-M   'P 1'
#
loop_
_entity.id
_entity.type
_entity.pdbx_description
1 polymer ?
#
loop_
_entity_poly.entity_id
_entity_poly.type
_entity_poly.pdbx_seq_one_letter_code
_entity_poly.pdbx_strand_id
1 'polypeptide(L)' 'MRPFDWVMASILGLTGGISLLCFGVFIATGIDLWLKRTRMFRRWAFAVALLWFNIVVWGSVVKTIINW' A
#
# COMPACT_ATOMS: atom_id res chain seq x y z
N MET A 1 -12.65 -0.36 -14.32
CA MET A 1 -11.57 -0.67 -13.34
C MET A 1 -10.93 -1.97 -13.77
N ARG A 2 -9.59 -2.03 -13.87
CA ARG A 2 -8.90 -3.27 -14.27
C ARG A 2 -8.80 -4.21 -13.06
N PRO A 3 -8.77 -5.55 -13.24
CA PRO A 3 -8.59 -6.50 -12.13
C PRO A 3 -7.36 -6.17 -11.28
N PHE A 4 -6.28 -5.71 -11.92
CA PHE A 4 -5.05 -5.27 -11.27
C PHE A 4 -5.26 -4.09 -10.31
N ASP A 5 -6.07 -3.10 -10.69
CA ASP A 5 -6.38 -1.96 -9.83
C ASP A 5 -7.15 -2.45 -8.58
N TRP A 6 -8.10 -3.36 -8.77
CA TRP A 6 -8.85 -3.88 -7.64
C TRP A 6 -7.98 -4.67 -6.65
N VAL A 7 -7.03 -5.47 -7.18
CA VAL A 7 -6.09 -6.24 -6.36
C VAL A 7 -5.24 -5.33 -5.50
N MET A 8 -4.53 -4.35 -6.06
CA MET A 8 -3.74 -3.53 -5.16
C MET A 8 -4.51 -2.50 -4.34
N ALA A 9 -5.76 -2.17 -4.70
CA ALA A 9 -6.58 -1.31 -3.84
C ALA A 9 -6.89 -2.08 -2.55
N SER A 10 -7.15 -3.38 -2.70
CA SER A 10 -7.35 -4.32 -1.60
C SER A 10 -6.08 -4.49 -0.76
N ILE A 11 -4.91 -4.66 -1.39
CA ILE A 11 -3.63 -4.76 -0.67
C ILE A 11 -3.34 -3.47 0.11
N LEU A 12 -3.50 -2.29 -0.51
CA LEU A 12 -3.31 -1.01 0.17
C LEU A 12 -4.27 -0.83 1.34
N GLY A 13 -5.56 -1.13 1.12
CA GLY A 13 -6.59 -1.06 2.16
C GLY A 13 -6.29 -1.99 3.34
N LEU A 14 -5.90 -3.24 3.08
CA LEU A 14 -5.55 -4.19 4.13
C LEU A 14 -4.29 -3.77 4.90
N THR A 15 -3.24 -3.36 4.18
CA THR A 15 -1.97 -2.98 4.80
C THR A 15 -2.11 -1.70 5.63
N GLY A 16 -2.89 -0.72 5.14
CA GLY A 16 -3.23 0.50 5.86
C GLY A 16 -4.15 0.24 7.05
N GLY A 17 -5.16 -0.61 6.89
CA GLY A 17 -6.09 -1.00 7.95
C GLY A 17 -5.39 -1.74 9.10
N ILE A 18 -4.53 -2.70 8.78
CA ILE A 18 -3.71 -3.42 9.77
C ILE A 18 -2.74 -2.45 10.48
N SER A 19 -2.18 -1.47 9.76
CA SER A 19 -1.34 -0.43 10.36
C SER A 19 -2.12 0.41 11.37
N LEU A 20 -3.34 0.85 11.05
CA LEU A 20 -4.23 1.58 11.96
C LEU A 20 -4.61 0.76 13.19
N LEU A 21 -4.94 -0.53 13.00
CA LEU A 21 -5.25 -1.43 14.11
C LEU A 21 -4.03 -1.63 15.03
N CYS A 22 -2.84 -1.86 14.47
CA CYS A 22 -1.61 -1.97 15.25
C CYS A 22 -1.30 -0.68 16.02
N PHE A 23 -1.61 0.48 15.44
CA PHE A 23 -1.43 1.77 16.09
C PHE A 23 -2.42 1.95 17.25
N GLY A 24 -3.68 1.56 17.08
CA GLY A 24 -4.67 1.56 18.15
C GLY A 24 -4.27 0.62 19.30
N VAL A 25 -3.79 -0.59 18.99
CA VAL A 25 -3.27 -1.53 19.99
C VAL A 25 -2.05 -0.95 20.71
N PHE A 26 -1.16 -0.25 20.00
CA PHE A 26 -0.04 0.45 20.63
C PHE A 26 -0.51 1.51 21.63
N ILE A 27 -1.48 2.36 21.26
CA ILE A 27 -2.04 3.36 22.18
C ILE A 27 -2.63 2.71 23.43
N ALA A 28 -3.33 1.57 23.27
CA ALA A 28 -3.97 0.87 24.38
C ALA A 28 -2.99 0.11 25.29
N THR A 29 -1.88 -0.42 24.75
CA THR A 29 -0.96 -1.30 25.50
C THR A 29 0.37 -0.66 25.87
N GLY A 30 0.77 0.44 25.22
CA GLY A 30 2.06 1.11 25.47
C GLY A 30 3.30 0.29 25.07
N ILE A 31 3.12 -0.87 24.41
CA ILE A 31 4.20 -1.79 24.06
C ILE A 31 4.85 -1.36 22.73
N ASP A 32 6.12 -0.94 22.78
CA ASP A 32 6.91 -0.49 21.61
C ASP A 32 6.99 -1.47 20.44
N LEU A 33 6.78 -2.77 20.69
CA LEU A 33 6.72 -3.79 19.64
C LEU A 33 5.63 -3.49 18.60
N TRP A 34 4.46 -3.00 19.05
CA TRP A 34 3.34 -2.64 18.18
C TRP A 34 3.61 -1.35 17.39
N LEU A 35 4.38 -0.42 17.96
CA LEU A 35 4.85 0.78 17.24
C LEU A 35 5.79 0.39 16.08
N LYS A 36 6.74 -0.51 16.33
CA LYS A 36 7.64 -1.03 15.28
C LYS A 36 6.86 -1.72 14.15
N ARG A 37 5.89 -2.57 14.50
CA ARG A 37 5.03 -3.24 13.51
C ARG A 37 4.19 -2.25 12.71
N THR A 38 3.60 -1.25 13.37
CA THR A 38 2.82 -0.18 12.72
C THR A 38 3.65 0.56 11.66
N ARG A 39 4.88 0.96 12.02
CA ARG A 39 5.80 1.65 11.10
C ARG A 39 6.20 0.77 9.93
N MET A 40 6.45 -0.52 10.17
CA MET A 40 6.78 -1.48 9.13
C MET A 40 5.62 -1.65 8.14
N PHE A 41 4.39 -1.90 8.61
CA PHE A 41 3.21 -2.00 7.75
C PHE A 41 2.94 -0.72 6.98
N ARG A 42 3.11 0.45 7.60
CA ARG A 42 2.98 1.74 6.91
C ARG A 42 4.01 1.86 5.78
N ARG A 43 5.25 1.42 6.01
CA ARG A 43 6.33 1.44 5.00
C ARG A 43 6.00 0.51 3.82
N TRP A 44 5.44 -0.67 4.10
CA TRP A 44 4.94 -1.59 3.07
C TRP A 44 3.77 -1.00 2.28
N ALA A 45 2.82 -0.34 2.95
CA ALA A 45 1.72 0.34 2.27
C ALA A 45 2.24 1.41 1.30
N PHE A 46 3.21 2.24 1.71
CA PHE A 46 3.83 3.22 0.81
C PHE A 46 4.61 2.56 -0.34
N ALA A 47 5.33 1.47 -0.09
CA ALA A 47 6.04 0.74 -1.14
C ALA A 47 5.07 0.19 -2.20
N VAL A 48 3.94 -0.40 -1.77
CA VAL A 48 2.89 -0.89 -2.67
C VAL A 48 2.26 0.27 -3.46
N ALA A 49 1.99 1.41 -2.82
CA ALA A 49 1.46 2.60 -3.49
C ALA A 49 2.42 3.12 -4.58
N LEU A 50 3.72 3.19 -4.27
CA LEU A 50 4.75 3.62 -5.22
C LEU A 50 4.89 2.64 -6.39
N LEU A 51 4.88 1.33 -6.13
CA LEU A 51 4.90 0.29 -7.16
C LEU A 51 3.69 0.39 -8.08
N TRP A 52 2.51 0.56 -7.50
CA TRP A 52 1.30 0.78 -8.28
C TRP A 52 1.44 1.98 -9.20
N PHE A 53 1.77 3.13 -8.62
CA PHE A 53 1.89 4.38 -9.37
C PHE A 53 2.85 4.21 -10.54
N ASN A 54 4.00 3.58 -10.29
CA ASN A 54 5.00 3.28 -11.30
C ASN A 54 4.41 2.41 -12.43
N ILE A 55 3.73 1.31 -12.10
CA ILE A 55 3.13 0.41 -13.10
C ILE A 55 2.05 1.11 -13.94
N VAL A 56 1.23 1.97 -13.34
CA VAL A 56 0.21 2.74 -14.07
C VAL A 56 0.85 3.72 -15.04
N VAL A 57 1.85 4.48 -14.58
CA VAL A 57 2.56 5.45 -15.43
C VAL A 57 3.26 4.75 -16.59
N TRP A 58 4.08 3.74 -16.31
CA TRP A 58 4.79 2.99 -17.35
C TRP A 58 3.83 2.23 -18.27
N GLY A 59 2.77 1.64 -17.74
CA GLY A 59 1.73 1.01 -18.55
C GLY A 59 1.02 2.00 -19.47
N SER A 60 0.85 3.26 -19.06
CA SER A 60 0.34 4.32 -19.92
C SER A 60 1.36 4.70 -20.98
N VAL A 61 2.64 4.87 -20.63
CA VAL A 61 3.72 5.19 -21.57
C VAL A 61 3.83 4.11 -22.65
N VAL A 62 3.85 2.83 -22.27
CA VAL A 62 3.92 1.71 -23.21
C VAL A 62 2.70 1.68 -24.13
N LYS A 63 1.48 1.91 -23.58
CA LYS A 63 0.28 2.03 -24.41
C LYS A 63 0.38 3.18 -25.41
N THR A 64 0.87 4.34 -24.97
CA THR A 64 1.04 5.50 -25.85
C THR A 64 2.04 5.19 -26.96
N ILE A 65 3.14 4.47 -26.67
CA ILE A 65 4.14 4.09 -27.68
C ILE A 65 3.57 3.06 -28.68
N ILE A 66 2.79 2.08 -28.21
CA ILE A 66 2.25 1.00 -29.08
C ILE A 66 1.11 1.50 -29.97
N ASN A 67 0.28 2.43 -29.47
CA ASN A 67 -0.85 3.00 -30.23
C ASN A 67 -0.47 4.25 -31.05
N TRP A 68 0.82 4.61 -31.09
CA TRP A 68 1.36 5.64 -31.97
C TRP A 68 1.85 5.01 -33.27
#